data_AF-A0A963F7V9-F1
#
_entry.id   AF-A0A963F7V9-F1
#
_cell.length_a   1.000
_cell.length_b   1.000
_cell.length_c   1.000
_cell.angle_alpha   90.00
_cell.angle_beta   90.00
_cell.angle_gamma   90.00
#
_symmetry.space_group_name_H-M   'P 1'
#
loop_
_entity.id
_entity.type
_entity.pdbx_description
1 polymer ?
#
loop_
_entity_poly.entity_id
_entity_poly.type
_entity_poly.pdbx_seq_one_letter_code
_entity_poly.pdbx_strand_id
1 'polypeptide(L)'
;RQALTVVGDDDQSIYSWRGARPENLAQLKVDFPRLKVIKLEQNYRSTGRILQAANQLIGNNPHLFAKRLWSKLGPGEAIRVMPCKSELHEAEKVVSEIIHHRFSSAAGNGDYAILYRGNHQAKLFETMLRQQNIPYFLSGGSSFFGRSEVKDVVAYLRLLANPDDDAAFLRIINTPRREIGAATLEKLGNYATGRNTSLLAACSELGLEQTLSGRHLQRLRNFGRWVAEYRQRAERGQPIATIRELLLDLDYESWLYEKSS
;
A
#
# COMPACT_ATOMS: atom_id res chain seq x y z
N ARG A 1 -20.61 11.07 -31.24
CA ARG A 1 -20.88 9.70 -30.74
C ARG A 1 -20.51 9.67 -29.26
N GLN A 2 -21.47 9.63 -28.34
CA GLN A 2 -21.17 9.28 -26.95
C GLN A 2 -21.14 7.75 -26.90
N ALA A 3 -19.98 7.18 -26.60
CA ALA A 3 -19.79 5.73 -26.48
C ALA A 3 -19.26 5.46 -25.07
N LEU A 4 -20.18 5.27 -24.12
CA LEU A 4 -19.87 4.84 -22.76
C LEU A 4 -20.22 3.36 -22.64
N THR A 5 -19.22 2.55 -22.29
CA THR A 5 -19.39 1.13 -21.94
C THR A 5 -18.88 0.95 -20.53
N VAL A 6 -19.74 0.49 -19.63
CA VAL A 6 -19.41 0.20 -18.23
C VAL A 6 -19.63 -1.29 -17.97
N VAL A 7 -18.73 -1.90 -17.21
CA VAL A 7 -18.84 -3.29 -16.76
C VAL A 7 -18.78 -3.29 -15.24
N GLY A 8 -19.66 -4.05 -14.60
CA GLY A 8 -19.72 -4.15 -13.15
C GLY A 8 -20.65 -5.27 -12.71
N ASP A 9 -20.58 -5.59 -11.42
CA ASP A 9 -21.42 -6.59 -10.77
C ASP A 9 -21.94 -5.98 -9.46
N ASP A 10 -23.26 -5.81 -9.36
CA ASP A 10 -23.94 -5.26 -8.18
C ASP A 10 -23.73 -6.13 -6.93
N ASP A 11 -23.65 -7.44 -7.10
CA ASP A 11 -23.47 -8.40 -6.01
C ASP A 11 -22.01 -8.43 -5.49
N GLN A 12 -21.06 -7.79 -6.18
CA GLN A 12 -19.63 -7.74 -5.80
C GLN A 12 -19.19 -6.38 -5.24
N SER A 13 -20.12 -5.49 -4.91
CA SER A 13 -19.79 -4.19 -4.31
C SER A 13 -19.41 -4.32 -2.82
N ILE A 14 -18.12 -4.53 -2.55
CA ILE A 14 -17.58 -4.72 -1.18
C ILE A 14 -16.89 -3.47 -0.60
N TYR A 15 -16.91 -2.34 -1.30
CA TYR A 15 -16.20 -1.10 -0.94
C TYR A 15 -17.13 0.03 -0.46
N SER A 16 -18.33 -0.29 0.03
CA SER A 16 -19.31 0.72 0.47
C SER A 16 -18.78 1.66 1.57
N TRP A 17 -17.97 1.13 2.49
CA TRP A 17 -17.28 1.90 3.53
C TRP A 17 -16.21 2.87 3.01
N ARG A 18 -15.79 2.75 1.73
CA ARG A 18 -14.93 3.71 1.03
C ARG A 18 -15.72 4.66 0.12
N GLY A 19 -17.04 4.66 0.21
CA GLY A 19 -17.92 5.53 -0.57
C GLY A 19 -18.39 4.92 -1.91
N ALA A 20 -18.12 3.65 -2.19
CA ALA A 20 -18.70 2.97 -3.35
C ALA A 20 -20.21 2.77 -3.13
N ARG A 21 -21.02 3.11 -4.14
CA ARG A 21 -22.48 3.06 -4.08
C ARG A 21 -23.01 2.11 -5.16
N PRO A 22 -23.57 0.94 -4.81
CA PRO A 22 -24.24 0.05 -5.78
C PRO A 22 -25.33 0.77 -6.58
N GLU A 23 -25.94 1.81 -6.00
CA GLU A 23 -26.96 2.65 -6.60
C GLU A 23 -26.48 3.34 -7.87
N ASN A 24 -25.17 3.54 -8.03
CA ASN A 24 -24.60 4.09 -9.26
C ASN A 24 -24.98 3.24 -10.50
N LEU A 25 -25.07 1.91 -10.36
CA LEU A 25 -25.50 1.03 -11.45
C LEU A 25 -26.98 1.21 -11.79
N ALA A 26 -27.81 1.56 -10.81
CA ALA A 26 -29.22 1.89 -11.03
C ALA A 26 -29.35 3.23 -11.76
N GLN A 27 -28.59 4.22 -11.29
CA GLN A 27 -28.58 5.58 -11.81
C GLN A 27 -28.14 5.65 -13.28
N LEU A 28 -27.24 4.75 -13.73
CA LEU A 28 -26.81 4.68 -15.13
C LEU A 28 -27.99 4.53 -16.12
N LYS A 29 -29.08 3.86 -15.74
CA LYS A 29 -30.28 3.75 -16.58
C LYS A 29 -31.03 5.07 -16.73
N VAL A 30 -30.98 5.92 -15.70
CA VAL A 30 -31.60 7.24 -15.68
C VAL A 30 -30.75 8.23 -16.46
N ASP A 31 -29.45 8.26 -16.19
CA ASP A 31 -28.50 9.20 -16.81
C ASP A 31 -28.26 8.90 -18.29
N PHE A 32 -28.34 7.62 -18.67
CA PHE A 32 -28.20 7.16 -20.05
C PHE A 32 -29.43 6.34 -20.50
N PRO A 33 -30.55 7.00 -20.88
CA PRO A 33 -31.80 6.29 -21.23
C PRO A 33 -31.69 5.32 -22.41
N ARG A 34 -30.66 5.49 -23.26
CA ARG A 34 -30.37 4.61 -24.41
C ARG A 34 -29.39 3.48 -24.06
N LEU A 35 -29.03 3.31 -22.80
CA LEU A 35 -28.09 2.29 -22.36
C LEU A 35 -28.66 0.89 -22.61
N LYS A 36 -27.91 0.07 -23.35
CA LYS A 36 -28.24 -1.34 -23.54
C LYS A 36 -27.62 -2.16 -22.41
N VAL A 37 -28.47 -2.77 -21.58
CA VAL A 37 -28.02 -3.69 -20.53
C VAL A 37 -27.83 -5.09 -21.11
N ILE A 38 -26.62 -5.63 -21.01
CA ILE A 38 -26.28 -7.00 -21.41
C ILE A 38 -25.88 -7.78 -20.15
N LYS A 39 -26.58 -8.87 -19.86
CA LYS A 39 -26.29 -9.75 -18.73
C LYS A 39 -25.44 -10.92 -19.20
N LEU A 40 -24.31 -11.16 -18.55
CA LEU A 40 -23.44 -12.31 -18.80
C LEU A 40 -23.65 -13.34 -17.68
N GLU A 41 -24.35 -14.42 -17.99
CA GLU A 41 -24.78 -15.41 -16.99
C GLU A 41 -23.94 -16.70 -17.01
N GLN A 42 -23.17 -16.92 -18.06
CA GLN A 42 -22.27 -18.08 -18.11
C GLN A 42 -20.99 -17.79 -17.33
N ASN A 43 -20.73 -18.58 -16.29
CA ASN A 43 -19.49 -18.56 -15.52
C ASN A 43 -18.50 -19.56 -16.12
N TYR A 44 -17.27 -19.10 -16.37
CA TYR A 44 -16.18 -19.89 -16.95
C TYR A 44 -15.08 -20.23 -15.93
N ARG A 45 -15.23 -19.82 -14.66
CA ARG A 45 -14.21 -19.95 -13.61
C ARG A 45 -14.48 -21.12 -12.67
N SER A 46 -15.74 -21.29 -12.27
CA SER A 46 -16.15 -22.15 -11.16
C SER A 46 -17.02 -23.30 -11.64
N THR A 47 -16.90 -24.43 -10.96
CA THR A 47 -17.73 -25.62 -11.19
C THR A 47 -19.16 -25.40 -10.68
N GLY A 48 -20.06 -26.29 -11.10
CA GLY A 48 -21.49 -26.19 -10.79
C GLY A 48 -21.79 -26.13 -9.28
N ARG A 49 -21.11 -26.93 -8.45
CA ARG A 49 -21.31 -26.94 -6.98
C ARG A 49 -20.91 -25.62 -6.32
N ILE A 50 -19.75 -25.06 -6.69
CA ILE A 50 -19.30 -23.75 -6.19
C ILE A 50 -20.31 -22.67 -6.59
N LEU A 51 -20.75 -22.70 -7.85
CA LEU A 51 -21.67 -21.69 -8.37
C LEU A 51 -23.07 -21.81 -7.77
N GLN A 52 -23.53 -23.03 -7.49
CA GLN A 52 -24.80 -23.26 -6.80
C GLN A 52 -24.78 -22.67 -5.39
N ALA A 53 -23.71 -22.92 -4.62
CA ALA A 53 -23.55 -22.34 -3.29
C ALA A 53 -23.52 -20.81 -3.33
N ALA A 54 -22.78 -20.23 -4.28
CA ALA A 54 -22.72 -18.78 -4.47
C ALA A 54 -24.09 -18.17 -4.82
N ASN A 55 -24.82 -18.76 -5.79
CA ASN A 55 -26.17 -18.31 -6.16
C ASN A 55 -27.16 -18.42 -5.00
N GLN A 56 -27.09 -19.49 -4.19
CA GLN A 56 -27.98 -19.65 -3.04
C GLN A 56 -27.68 -18.65 -1.93
N LEU A 57 -26.39 -18.35 -1.68
CA LEU A 57 -25.99 -17.36 -0.68
C LEU A 57 -26.44 -15.95 -1.08
N ILE A 58 -26.18 -15.55 -2.33
CA ILE A 58 -26.48 -14.20 -2.80
C ILE A 58 -27.99 -13.95 -2.95
N GLY A 59 -28.77 -15.00 -3.22
CA GLY A 59 -30.23 -14.95 -3.33
C GLY A 59 -30.98 -14.47 -2.08
N ASN A 60 -30.30 -14.39 -0.93
CA ASN A 60 -30.85 -13.82 0.30
C ASN A 60 -30.82 -12.29 0.32
N ASN A 61 -30.11 -11.65 -0.62
CA ASN A 61 -29.97 -10.20 -0.70
C ASN A 61 -30.97 -9.60 -1.71
N PRO A 62 -31.32 -8.31 -1.56
CA PRO A 62 -32.06 -7.61 -2.59
C PRO A 62 -31.18 -7.45 -3.85
N HIS A 63 -31.74 -7.74 -5.02
CA HIS A 63 -31.00 -7.64 -6.29
C HIS A 63 -31.49 -6.46 -7.12
N LEU A 64 -30.55 -5.67 -7.64
CA LEU A 64 -30.85 -4.64 -8.62
C LEU A 64 -31.07 -5.27 -10.01
N PHE A 65 -30.31 -6.32 -10.33
CA PHE A 65 -30.46 -7.08 -11.56
C PHE A 65 -30.66 -8.57 -11.26
N ALA A 66 -31.87 -9.08 -11.50
CA ALA A 66 -32.09 -10.52 -11.48
C ALA A 66 -31.21 -11.20 -12.54
N LYS A 67 -30.29 -12.05 -12.09
CA LYS A 67 -29.39 -12.87 -12.92
C LYS A 67 -29.12 -14.17 -12.20
N ARG A 68 -28.92 -15.26 -12.95
CA ARG A 68 -28.55 -16.55 -12.37
C ARG A 68 -27.36 -17.12 -13.11
N LEU A 69 -26.25 -17.27 -12.39
CA LEU A 69 -25.02 -17.77 -13.00
C LEU A 69 -25.10 -19.30 -13.19
N TRP A 70 -24.63 -19.80 -14.34
CA TRP A 70 -24.52 -21.23 -14.63
C TRP A 70 -23.14 -21.59 -15.21
N SER A 71 -22.72 -22.85 -15.11
CA SER A 71 -21.38 -23.30 -15.53
C SER A 71 -21.44 -24.54 -16.43
N LYS A 72 -20.52 -24.62 -17.40
CA LYS A 72 -20.30 -25.80 -18.26
C LYS A 72 -19.23 -26.76 -17.75
N LEU A 73 -18.51 -26.42 -16.67
CA LEU A 73 -17.38 -27.20 -16.16
C LEU A 73 -17.79 -28.49 -15.41
N GLY A 74 -19.06 -28.88 -15.50
CA GLY A 74 -19.62 -29.99 -14.73
C GLY A 74 -19.83 -29.66 -13.24
N PRO A 75 -20.24 -30.63 -12.42
CA PRO A 75 -20.56 -30.41 -11.01
C PRO A 75 -19.33 -30.04 -10.16
N GLY A 76 -18.14 -30.58 -10.47
CA GLY A 76 -16.93 -30.41 -9.68
C GLY A 76 -16.96 -31.15 -8.34
N GLU A 77 -15.93 -30.93 -7.52
CA GLU A 77 -15.81 -31.54 -6.19
C GLU A 77 -16.80 -30.95 -5.17
N ALA A 78 -17.04 -31.68 -4.08
CA ALA A 78 -17.90 -31.23 -3.01
C ALA A 78 -17.20 -30.15 -2.18
N ILE A 79 -17.94 -29.08 -1.84
CA ILE A 79 -17.44 -28.06 -0.91
C ILE A 79 -17.33 -28.71 0.48
N ARG A 80 -16.14 -28.63 1.07
CA ARG A 80 -15.86 -29.16 2.42
C ARG A 80 -15.99 -28.04 3.44
N VAL A 81 -16.71 -28.30 4.53
CA VAL A 81 -16.76 -27.42 5.71
C VAL A 81 -16.11 -28.16 6.86
N MET A 82 -15.07 -27.57 7.43
CA MET A 82 -14.23 -28.21 8.45
C MET A 82 -14.33 -27.45 9.77
N PRO A 83 -15.13 -27.91 10.74
CA PRO A 83 -15.13 -27.30 12.06
C PRO A 83 -13.77 -27.53 12.73
N CYS A 84 -13.23 -26.46 13.31
CA CYS A 84 -11.94 -26.46 13.99
C CYS A 84 -12.14 -26.05 15.45
N LYS A 85 -11.27 -26.57 16.32
CA LYS A 85 -11.37 -26.37 17.78
C LYS A 85 -10.82 -25.02 18.24
N SER A 86 -9.89 -24.46 17.46
CA SER A 86 -9.23 -23.18 17.71
C SER A 86 -8.68 -22.64 16.38
N GLU A 87 -8.31 -21.37 16.35
CA GLU A 87 -7.67 -20.72 15.20
C GLU A 87 -6.33 -21.38 14.82
N LEU A 88 -5.58 -21.84 15.83
CA LEU A 88 -4.34 -22.59 15.60
C LEU A 88 -4.62 -23.93 14.91
N HIS A 89 -5.62 -24.68 15.41
CA HIS A 89 -6.02 -25.95 14.81
C HIS A 89 -6.56 -25.75 13.38
N GLU A 90 -7.27 -24.65 13.11
CA GLU A 90 -7.67 -24.28 11.73
C GLU A 90 -6.45 -24.09 10.82
N ALA A 91 -5.47 -23.29 11.26
CA ALA A 91 -4.26 -23.03 10.47
C ALA A 91 -3.46 -24.32 10.18
N GLU A 92 -3.25 -25.16 11.20
CA GLU A 92 -2.59 -26.47 11.06
C GLU A 92 -3.32 -27.37 10.06
N LYS A 93 -4.65 -27.46 10.16
CA LYS A 93 -5.46 -28.30 9.29
C LYS A 93 -5.45 -27.82 7.84
N VAL A 94 -5.60 -26.52 7.61
CA VAL A 94 -5.54 -25.93 6.25
C VAL A 94 -4.19 -26.18 5.61
N VAL A 95 -3.08 -25.93 6.32
CA VAL A 95 -1.73 -26.17 5.80
C VAL A 95 -1.50 -27.66 5.53
N SER A 96 -1.98 -28.55 6.41
CA SER A 96 -1.88 -30.00 6.21
C SER A 96 -2.65 -30.48 4.98
N GLU A 97 -3.84 -29.94 4.74
CA GLU A 97 -4.65 -30.23 3.54
C GLU A 97 -3.98 -29.74 2.26
N ILE A 98 -3.38 -28.55 2.27
CA ILE A 98 -2.60 -28.03 1.13
C ILE A 98 -1.43 -28.97 0.82
N ILE A 99 -0.68 -29.39 1.85
CA ILE A 99 0.43 -30.32 1.68
C ILE A 99 -0.07 -31.64 1.10
N HIS A 100 -1.11 -32.24 1.69
CA HIS A 100 -1.66 -33.52 1.26
C HIS A 100 -2.16 -33.47 -0.19
N HIS A 101 -2.95 -32.45 -0.53
CA HIS A 101 -3.47 -32.26 -1.88
C HIS A 101 -2.34 -32.02 -2.89
N ARG A 102 -1.31 -31.23 -2.53
CA ARG A 102 -0.15 -30.98 -3.40
C ARG A 102 0.61 -32.26 -3.72
N PHE A 103 0.76 -33.16 -2.75
CA PHE A 103 1.39 -34.46 -2.97
C PHE A 103 0.57 -35.39 -3.87
N SER A 104 -0.76 -35.33 -3.81
CA SER A 104 -1.64 -36.20 -4.60
C SER A 104 -1.99 -35.66 -5.99
N SER A 105 -1.98 -34.34 -6.19
CA SER A 105 -2.58 -33.70 -7.37
C SER A 105 -1.60 -33.03 -8.35
N ALA A 106 -0.28 -33.17 -8.17
CA ALA A 106 0.75 -32.46 -8.96
C ALA A 106 0.55 -30.93 -9.10
N ALA A 107 -0.23 -30.32 -8.19
CA ALA A 107 -0.52 -28.89 -8.20
C ALA A 107 0.67 -28.08 -7.66
N GLY A 108 0.84 -26.84 -8.13
CA GLY A 108 1.85 -25.92 -7.64
C GLY A 108 1.37 -25.14 -6.41
N ASN A 109 2.30 -24.50 -5.70
CA ASN A 109 1.94 -23.61 -4.58
C ASN A 109 1.07 -22.42 -5.02
N GLY A 110 1.17 -22.01 -6.29
CA GLY A 110 0.36 -20.92 -6.87
C GLY A 110 -1.11 -21.26 -7.12
N ASP A 111 -1.49 -22.54 -7.03
CA ASP A 111 -2.87 -22.99 -7.25
C ASP A 111 -3.75 -22.86 -5.99
N TYR A 112 -3.15 -22.45 -4.86
CA TYR A 112 -3.82 -22.32 -3.57
C TYR A 112 -3.94 -20.86 -3.16
N ALA A 113 -5.10 -20.50 -2.60
CA ALA A 113 -5.35 -19.20 -1.99
C ALA A 113 -6.06 -19.36 -0.64
N ILE A 114 -5.56 -18.68 0.39
CA ILE A 114 -6.20 -18.59 1.70
C ILE A 114 -6.84 -17.21 1.80
N LEU A 115 -8.16 -17.16 1.97
CA LEU A 115 -8.94 -15.93 2.08
C LEU A 115 -9.46 -15.80 3.51
N TYR A 116 -9.27 -14.62 4.10
CA TYR A 116 -9.70 -14.31 5.47
C TYR A 116 -10.36 -12.93 5.52
N ARG A 117 -11.11 -12.67 6.60
CA ARG A 117 -11.91 -11.45 6.73
C ARG A 117 -11.09 -10.23 7.19
N GLY A 118 -10.12 -10.46 8.08
CA GLY A 118 -9.28 -9.42 8.66
C GLY A 118 -7.78 -9.79 8.66
N ASN A 119 -6.92 -8.80 8.46
CA ASN A 119 -5.47 -9.01 8.31
C ASN A 119 -4.79 -9.63 9.54
N HIS A 120 -5.37 -9.52 10.73
CA HIS A 120 -4.83 -10.13 11.94
C HIS A 120 -4.83 -11.68 11.86
N GLN A 121 -5.73 -12.27 11.08
CA GLN A 121 -5.82 -13.72 10.89
C GLN A 121 -4.64 -14.28 10.08
N ALA A 122 -3.99 -13.45 9.25
CA ALA A 122 -2.88 -13.87 8.39
C ALA A 122 -1.71 -14.46 9.20
N LYS A 123 -1.41 -13.87 10.37
CA LYS A 123 -0.22 -14.19 11.16
C LYS A 123 -0.10 -15.67 11.50
N LEU A 124 -1.22 -16.31 11.87
CA LEU A 124 -1.23 -17.74 12.22
C LEU A 124 -0.90 -18.62 11.01
N PHE A 125 -1.52 -18.33 9.86
CA PHE A 125 -1.22 -19.04 8.62
C PHE A 125 0.23 -18.81 8.17
N GLU A 126 0.75 -17.59 8.26
CA GLU A 126 2.15 -17.29 7.93
C GLU A 126 3.13 -18.09 8.80
N THR A 127 2.88 -18.19 10.10
CA THR A 127 3.71 -18.99 11.02
C THR A 127 3.68 -20.47 10.62
N MET A 128 2.51 -21.05 10.37
CA MET A 128 2.37 -22.46 9.99
C MET A 128 3.00 -22.76 8.63
N LEU A 129 2.75 -21.92 7.62
CA LEU A 129 3.35 -22.06 6.28
C LEU A 129 4.87 -21.99 6.34
N ARG A 130 5.42 -21.08 7.16
CA ARG A 130 6.87 -20.95 7.38
C ARG A 130 7.47 -22.18 8.07
N GLN A 131 6.81 -22.71 9.11
CA GLN A 131 7.25 -23.92 9.81
C GLN A 131 7.32 -25.13 8.87
N GLN A 132 6.41 -25.21 7.89
CA GLN A 132 6.36 -26.27 6.90
C GLN A 132 7.17 -25.95 5.61
N ASN A 133 7.96 -24.87 5.61
CA ASN A 133 8.76 -24.41 4.47
C ASN A 133 7.96 -24.27 3.16
N ILE A 134 6.70 -23.81 3.25
CA ILE A 134 5.85 -23.58 2.09
C ILE A 134 6.01 -22.11 1.65
N PRO A 135 6.44 -21.85 0.40
CA PRO A 135 6.45 -20.49 -0.14
C PRO A 135 5.04 -19.89 -0.16
N TYR A 136 4.90 -18.67 0.36
CA TYR A 136 3.64 -17.95 0.37
C TYR A 136 3.86 -16.49 -0.03
N PHE A 137 2.78 -15.87 -0.52
CA PHE A 137 2.73 -14.45 -0.82
C PHE A 137 1.58 -13.80 -0.05
N LEU A 138 1.89 -12.78 0.74
CA LEU A 138 0.90 -12.04 1.51
C LEU A 138 0.44 -10.80 0.74
N SER A 139 -0.81 -10.79 0.29
CA SER A 139 -1.43 -9.60 -0.29
C SER A 139 -1.82 -8.61 0.81
N GLY A 140 -1.39 -7.36 0.71
CA GLY A 140 -1.74 -6.31 1.68
C GLY A 140 -0.97 -6.38 3.01
N GLY A 141 0.18 -7.05 3.04
CA GLY A 141 1.15 -6.99 4.15
C GLY A 141 1.73 -5.58 4.35
N SER A 142 2.82 -5.46 5.12
CA SER A 142 3.49 -4.16 5.28
C SER A 142 3.90 -3.61 3.91
N SER A 143 3.27 -2.50 3.52
CA SER A 143 3.58 -1.82 2.25
C SER A 143 5.08 -1.55 2.20
N PHE A 144 5.70 -1.75 1.03
CA PHE A 144 7.10 -1.37 0.80
C PHE A 144 7.35 0.10 1.19
N PHE A 145 6.44 1.00 0.79
CA PHE A 145 6.44 2.42 1.16
C PHE A 145 6.06 2.69 2.63
N GLY A 146 5.63 1.65 3.35
CA GLY A 146 5.36 1.69 4.79
C GLY A 146 6.62 1.63 5.64
N ARG A 147 7.69 1.04 5.11
CA ARG A 147 8.97 0.83 5.80
C ARG A 147 9.67 2.15 6.12
N SER A 148 10.32 2.23 7.27
CA SER A 148 10.89 3.49 7.78
C SER A 148 11.98 4.04 6.87
N GLU A 149 12.86 3.14 6.42
CA GLU A 149 13.98 3.41 5.53
C GLU A 149 13.50 3.87 4.15
N VAL A 150 12.44 3.24 3.62
CA VAL A 150 11.85 3.65 2.35
C VAL A 150 11.21 5.04 2.48
N LYS A 151 10.51 5.32 3.59
CA LYS A 151 9.91 6.64 3.85
C LYS A 151 10.95 7.75 3.99
N ASP A 152 12.11 7.46 4.59
CA ASP A 152 13.20 8.44 4.72
C ASP A 152 13.76 8.81 3.36
N VAL A 153 14.08 7.80 2.52
CA VAL A 153 14.54 8.03 1.15
C VAL A 153 13.48 8.77 0.33
N VAL A 154 12.20 8.38 0.45
CA VAL A 154 11.10 9.10 -0.23
C VAL A 154 10.99 10.55 0.24
N ALA A 155 11.24 10.85 1.51
CA ALA A 155 11.25 12.23 1.99
C ALA A 155 12.44 13.03 1.44
N TYR A 156 13.63 12.43 1.30
CA TYR A 156 14.73 13.04 0.56
C TYR A 156 14.33 13.39 -0.87
N LEU A 157 13.72 12.45 -1.59
CA LEU A 157 13.26 12.68 -2.96
C LEU A 157 12.17 13.77 -3.04
N ARG A 158 11.23 13.77 -2.09
CA ARG A 158 10.18 14.79 -2.00
C ARG A 158 10.75 16.17 -1.77
N LEU A 159 11.73 16.32 -0.87
CA LEU A 159 12.35 17.61 -0.60
C LEU A 159 13.18 18.12 -1.80
N LEU A 160 13.84 17.24 -2.53
CA LEU A 160 14.56 17.60 -3.76
C LEU A 160 13.61 18.03 -4.88
N ALA A 161 12.47 17.35 -5.03
CA ALA A 161 11.47 17.66 -6.05
C ALA A 161 10.60 18.87 -5.67
N ASN A 162 10.31 19.04 -4.39
CA ASN A 162 9.53 20.12 -3.82
C ASN A 162 10.24 20.71 -2.57
N PRO A 163 10.99 21.80 -2.74
CA PRO A 163 11.68 22.50 -1.65
C PRO A 163 10.75 22.99 -0.53
N ASP A 164 9.46 23.13 -0.81
CA ASP A 164 8.45 23.65 0.13
C ASP A 164 7.75 22.53 0.93
N ASP A 165 8.23 21.28 0.83
CA ASP A 165 7.71 20.15 1.60
C ASP A 165 8.29 20.09 3.03
N ASP A 166 7.72 20.90 3.93
CA ASP A 166 8.15 20.97 5.33
C ASP A 166 8.01 19.63 6.07
N ALA A 167 7.02 18.80 5.69
CA ALA A 167 6.84 17.48 6.29
C ALA A 167 7.98 16.53 5.91
N ALA A 168 8.43 16.58 4.65
CA ALA A 168 9.63 15.87 4.22
C ALA A 168 10.87 16.40 4.94
N PHE A 169 11.05 17.73 5.01
CA PHE A 169 12.17 18.37 5.71
C PHE A 169 12.30 17.89 7.15
N LEU A 170 11.22 17.97 7.94
CA LEU A 170 11.22 17.57 9.36
C LEU A 170 11.53 16.08 9.55
N ARG A 171 11.16 15.24 8.59
CA ARG A 171 11.48 13.80 8.64
C ARG A 171 12.98 13.54 8.49
N ILE A 172 13.65 14.22 7.57
CA ILE A 172 15.02 13.88 7.16
C ILE A 172 16.12 14.76 7.77
N ILE A 173 15.76 15.91 8.36
CA ILE A 173 16.74 16.86 8.91
C ILE A 173 17.69 16.22 9.95
N ASN A 174 17.24 15.18 10.66
CA ASN A 174 18.04 14.42 11.63
C ASN A 174 18.22 12.95 11.27
N THR A 175 18.00 12.58 10.01
CA THR A 175 18.15 11.21 9.53
C THR A 175 19.04 11.19 8.30
N PRO A 176 20.33 10.81 8.39
CA PRO A 176 21.11 10.42 9.57
C PRO A 176 21.30 11.53 10.62
N ARG A 177 21.76 11.17 11.84
CA ARG A 177 21.84 12.12 12.98
C ARG A 177 22.73 13.32 12.64
N ARG A 178 22.17 14.53 12.73
CA ARG A 178 22.88 15.81 12.52
C ARG A 178 22.96 16.68 13.78
N GLU A 179 22.51 16.15 14.91
CA GLU A 179 22.46 16.84 16.21
C GLU A 179 21.73 18.20 16.12
N ILE A 180 20.59 18.23 15.43
CA ILE A 180 19.69 19.39 15.37
C ILE A 180 18.54 19.14 16.34
N GLY A 181 18.58 19.75 17.52
CA GLY A 181 17.58 19.51 18.57
C GLY A 181 16.20 20.12 18.28
N ALA A 182 15.18 19.68 19.03
CA ALA A 182 13.81 20.18 18.92
C ALA A 182 13.72 21.71 19.10
N ALA A 183 14.46 22.28 20.07
CA ALA A 183 14.50 23.73 20.30
C ALA A 183 15.08 24.52 19.11
N THR A 184 15.96 23.91 18.32
CA THR A 184 16.49 24.54 17.09
C THR A 184 15.43 24.52 15.99
N LEU A 185 14.73 23.39 15.82
CA LEU A 185 13.65 23.25 14.85
C LEU A 185 12.46 24.16 15.16
N GLU A 186 12.12 24.32 16.44
CA GLU A 186 11.06 25.22 16.89
C GLU A 186 11.37 26.68 16.55
N LYS A 187 12.60 27.14 16.84
CA LYS A 187 13.05 28.48 16.46
C LYS A 187 13.05 28.70 14.95
N LEU A 188 13.49 27.71 14.18
CA LEU A 188 13.42 27.74 12.71
C LEU A 188 11.97 27.83 12.22
N GLY A 189 11.06 27.03 12.80
CA GLY A 189 9.64 27.03 12.45
C GLY A 189 8.95 28.35 12.76
N ASN A 190 9.23 28.95 13.92
CA ASN A 190 8.71 30.27 14.30
C ASN A 190 9.20 31.36 13.34
N TYR A 191 10.48 31.33 12.97
CA TYR A 191 11.05 32.25 11.98
C TYR A 191 10.41 32.08 10.60
N ALA A 192 10.32 30.83 10.10
CA ALA A 192 9.73 30.50 8.80
C ALA A 192 8.26 30.92 8.72
N THR A 193 7.49 30.70 9.80
CA THR A 193 6.09 31.13 9.90
C THR A 193 5.97 32.66 9.87
N GLY A 194 6.80 33.38 10.63
CA GLY A 194 6.80 34.85 10.64
C GLY A 194 7.18 35.47 9.30
N ARG A 195 7.96 34.76 8.48
CA ARG A 195 8.41 35.18 7.15
C ARG A 195 7.52 34.65 6.00
N ASN A 196 6.59 33.74 6.30
CA ASN A 196 5.78 33.01 5.34
C ASN A 196 6.61 32.30 4.25
N THR A 197 7.66 31.60 4.68
CA THR A 197 8.58 30.84 3.81
C THR A 197 8.65 29.38 4.28
N SER A 198 9.05 28.46 3.40
CA SER A 198 9.33 27.07 3.80
C SER A 198 10.54 26.96 4.74
N LEU A 199 10.60 25.86 5.50
CA LEU A 199 11.70 25.59 6.44
C LEU A 199 13.05 25.52 5.73
N LEU A 200 13.08 24.94 4.52
CA LEU A 200 14.30 24.85 3.72
C LEU A 200 14.77 26.23 3.25
N ALA A 201 13.86 27.08 2.77
CA ALA A 201 14.17 28.45 2.36
C ALA A 201 14.68 29.29 3.55
N ALA A 202 14.03 29.14 4.71
CA ALA A 202 14.41 29.82 5.94
C ALA A 202 15.85 29.52 6.38
N CYS A 203 16.37 28.31 6.14
CA CYS A 203 17.76 27.96 6.44
C CYS A 203 18.79 28.85 5.73
N SER A 204 18.46 29.38 4.56
CA SER A 204 19.35 30.22 3.74
C SER A 204 19.20 31.72 3.99
N GLU A 205 18.21 32.14 4.77
CA GLU A 205 17.99 33.56 5.03
C GLU A 205 19.01 34.15 6.02
N LEU A 206 19.41 35.40 5.79
CA LEU A 206 20.30 36.14 6.70
C LEU A 206 19.61 36.46 8.03
N GLY A 207 18.30 36.74 8.00
CA GLY A 207 17.53 37.10 9.19
C GLY A 207 17.47 36.02 10.27
N LEU A 208 17.69 34.74 9.90
CA LEU A 208 17.71 33.63 10.85
C LEU A 208 18.81 33.78 11.92
N GLU A 209 19.90 34.50 11.60
CA GLU A 209 21.00 34.81 12.54
C GLU A 209 20.54 35.56 13.79
N GLN A 210 19.43 36.30 13.69
CA GLN A 210 18.87 37.05 14.82
C GLN A 210 18.21 36.13 15.85
N THR A 211 17.78 34.93 15.44
CA THR A 211 17.06 33.97 16.29
C THR A 211 17.93 32.78 16.70
N LEU A 212 18.84 32.35 15.81
CA LEU A 212 19.74 31.22 16.01
C LEU A 212 21.18 31.63 15.72
N SER A 213 22.10 31.29 16.62
CA SER A 213 23.52 31.61 16.49
C SER A 213 24.42 30.39 16.70
N GLY A 214 25.66 30.50 16.23
CA GLY A 214 26.71 29.51 16.43
C GLY A 214 26.48 28.18 15.69
N ARG A 215 26.82 27.06 16.35
CA ARG A 215 26.89 25.72 15.76
C ARG A 215 25.56 25.25 15.16
N HIS A 216 24.43 25.61 15.78
CA HIS A 216 23.09 25.19 15.35
C HIS A 216 22.68 25.83 14.02
N LEU A 217 22.96 27.14 13.87
CA LEU A 217 22.72 27.86 12.62
C LEU A 217 23.57 27.28 11.48
N GLN A 218 24.86 27.01 11.75
CA GLN A 218 25.76 26.47 10.74
C GLN A 218 25.30 25.10 10.24
N ARG A 219 24.77 24.26 11.14
CA ARG A 219 24.20 22.94 10.77
C ARG A 219 23.01 23.06 9.83
N LEU A 220 22.07 23.97 10.11
CA LEU A 220 20.92 24.23 9.25
C LEU A 220 21.34 24.75 7.87
N ARG A 221 22.27 25.70 7.83
CA ARG A 221 22.81 26.26 6.58
C ARG A 221 23.55 25.22 5.75
N ASN A 222 24.38 24.38 6.39
CA ASN A 222 25.08 23.30 5.72
C ASN A 222 24.09 22.31 5.11
N PHE A 223 23.04 21.94 5.86
CA PHE A 223 21.99 21.07 5.33
C PHE A 223 21.23 21.71 4.17
N GLY A 224 20.79 22.97 4.31
CA GLY A 224 20.08 23.69 3.24
C GLY A 224 20.90 23.82 1.96
N ARG A 225 22.19 24.15 2.09
CA ARG A 225 23.13 24.20 0.96
C ARG A 225 23.28 22.83 0.31
N TRP A 226 23.50 21.80 1.11
CA TRP A 226 23.66 20.42 0.63
C TRP A 226 22.42 19.96 -0.16
N VAL A 227 21.20 20.23 0.33
CA VAL A 227 19.95 19.92 -0.41
C VAL A 227 19.88 20.72 -1.73
N ALA A 228 20.23 22.01 -1.71
CA ALA A 228 20.20 22.85 -2.90
C ALA A 228 21.20 22.39 -3.98
N GLU A 229 22.40 21.97 -3.58
CA GLU A 229 23.43 21.41 -4.46
C GLU A 229 22.93 20.12 -5.12
N TYR A 230 22.36 19.20 -4.33
CA TYR A 230 21.81 17.95 -4.84
C TYR A 230 20.61 18.16 -5.76
N ARG A 231 19.75 19.14 -5.46
CA ARG A 231 18.65 19.54 -6.33
C ARG A 231 19.17 20.06 -7.68
N GLN A 232 20.14 20.97 -7.66
CA GLN A 232 20.72 21.53 -8.87
C GLN A 232 21.39 20.45 -9.74
N ARG A 233 22.08 19.48 -9.11
CA ARG A 233 22.68 18.32 -9.79
C ARG A 233 21.61 17.43 -10.41
N ALA A 234 20.51 17.17 -9.70
CA ALA A 234 19.40 16.36 -10.20
C ALA A 234 18.67 17.03 -11.38
N GLU A 235 18.54 18.35 -11.38
CA GLU A 235 17.92 19.11 -12.48
C GLU A 235 18.81 19.16 -13.74
N ARG A 236 20.14 19.18 -13.59
CA ARG A 236 21.10 19.32 -14.71
C ARG A 236 21.66 18.00 -15.24
N GLY A 237 21.67 16.96 -14.41
CA GLY A 237 22.34 15.69 -14.67
C GLY A 237 21.38 14.52 -14.86
N GLN A 238 21.83 13.33 -14.45
CA GLN A 238 21.00 12.13 -14.42
C GLN A 238 20.42 11.96 -13.00
N PRO A 239 19.09 12.13 -12.80
CA PRO A 239 18.50 12.10 -11.46
C PRO A 239 18.81 10.83 -10.67
N ILE A 240 18.79 9.67 -11.32
CA ILE A 240 19.03 8.37 -10.67
C ILE A 240 20.48 8.28 -10.15
N ALA A 241 21.45 8.75 -10.92
CA ALA A 241 22.86 8.76 -10.50
C ALA A 241 23.06 9.68 -9.30
N THR A 242 22.49 10.89 -9.36
CA THR A 242 22.53 11.87 -8.27
C THR A 242 21.89 11.35 -6.98
N ILE A 243 20.79 10.61 -7.08
CA ILE A 243 20.15 9.98 -5.91
C ILE A 243 21.05 8.89 -5.30
N ARG A 244 21.71 8.08 -6.12
CA ARG A 244 22.66 7.07 -5.62
C ARG A 244 23.85 7.72 -4.91
N GLU A 245 24.41 8.76 -5.51
CA GLU A 245 25.49 9.56 -4.90
C GLU A 245 25.02 10.18 -3.59
N LEU A 246 23.81 10.73 -3.52
CA LEU A 246 23.23 11.25 -2.28
C LEU A 246 23.18 10.18 -1.18
N LEU A 247 22.73 8.97 -1.50
CA LEU A 247 22.64 7.88 -0.52
C LEU A 247 24.02 7.42 -0.04
N LEU A 248 25.02 7.44 -0.92
CA LEU A 248 26.42 7.13 -0.61
C LEU A 248 27.04 8.21 0.27
N ASP A 249 26.89 9.49 -0.09
CA ASP A 249 27.39 10.64 0.68
C ASP A 249 26.74 10.74 2.07
N LEU A 250 25.49 10.32 2.18
CA LEU A 250 24.78 10.22 3.46
C LEU A 250 25.32 9.10 4.35
N ASP A 251 26.07 8.15 3.79
CA ASP A 251 26.42 6.87 4.42
C ASP A 251 25.18 6.20 5.05
N TYR A 252 24.06 6.27 4.31
CA TYR A 252 22.75 5.88 4.83
C TYR A 252 22.69 4.39 5.16
N GLU A 253 23.44 3.58 4.41
CA GLU A 253 23.58 2.14 4.66
C GLU A 253 24.22 1.86 6.03
N SER A 254 25.35 2.50 6.36
CA SER A 254 25.99 2.36 7.67
C SER A 254 25.07 2.84 8.80
N TRP A 255 24.36 3.94 8.60
CA TRP A 255 23.36 4.42 9.56
C TRP A 255 22.23 3.41 9.81
N LEU A 256 21.79 2.69 8.78
CA LEU A 256 20.80 1.63 8.95
C LEU A 256 21.35 0.47 9.79
N TYR A 257 22.60 0.06 9.57
CA TYR A 257 23.25 -0.98 10.38
C TYR A 257 23.33 -0.58 11.86
N GLU A 258 23.77 0.64 12.15
CA GLU A 258 23.84 1.17 13.53
C GLU A 258 22.46 1.25 14.21
N LYS A 259 21.40 1.59 13.45
CA LYS A 259 20.04 1.70 13.98
C LYS A 259 19.36 0.34 14.18
N SER A 260 19.73 -0.65 13.38
CA SER A 260 19.17 -2.01 13.43
C SER A 260 19.83 -2.91 14.47
N SER A 261 21.01 -2.51 14.97
CA SER A 261 21.75 -3.14 16.07
C SER A 261 21.23 -2.66 17.42
#